data_AF-A0A9P5JLI0-F1
#
_entry.id   AF-A0A9P5JLI0-F1
#
_cell.length_a   1.000
_cell.length_b   1.000
_cell.length_c   1.000
_cell.angle_alpha   90.00
_cell.angle_beta   90.00
_cell.angle_gamma   90.00
#
_symmetry.space_group_name_H-M   'P 1'
#
loop_
_entity.id
_entity.type
_entity.pdbx_description
1 polymer ?
#
loop_
_entity_poly.entity_id
_entity_poly.type
_entity_poly.pdbx_seq_one_letter_code
_entity_poly.pdbx_strand_id
1 'polypeptide(L)'
;MFQRKVLDLPFLSPEANVYMPPKGVNMASAGSNVYEQYMMSQLATTGVPSPGGRATFSTDMLNREYAMIDSEGRLRHTLSGATRSDPNDKFYIPPGLFAGCYTVPHWLLPPLQRLSVFAGNSFRNIGYHLGVIHEPTFRLADAHAWLAFALCTAAGHKPFKTRTKWVEPEPWDAVQSVVRTEKTGMFVKLFARAGSKLPAAETFSGIQALLIYNAQSFLSENASDRLVGDIFLSTISKLARRSGVFDPDADWAKPNINISPDIGNDWVRWVRSESCRRTIWIVYLLDVQSSIESSAIPLVSPRDVRHLPIPTPDILWSAPNAVTWAMLISHPTFSVFTLDDAMQKLFDFSAEPENINKSPGASPSSAGVGSPALDSAGDATTVTPSVLDIVSLGPFARLVIVITILRGLIEYGEGNIRGGYVVQRWITGGQNGHFAYTGTDPELFHQSVMRAFSRALIRVRLFGYFVQWKNGWEFDTLCPKTPFFVNPESDARPIALFNQDAMPFYWMCQILLTHMSGGTNTPTSTPGPSGVMGPSPRRWVDEREDGEGQRRLVDIDLAATFATAKSVADPFTMGMDVNEAGFGV
;
A
#
# COMPACT_ATOMS: atom_id res chain seq x y z
N MET A 1 -3.82 30.28 -25.38
CA MET A 1 -4.66 30.07 -26.59
C MET A 1 -4.73 28.56 -26.81
N PHE A 2 -5.79 27.81 -26.53
CA PHE A 2 -7.19 27.98 -26.92
C PHE A 2 -8.13 27.39 -25.83
N GLN A 3 -9.36 27.90 -25.83
CA GLN A 3 -10.39 27.82 -24.79
C GLN A 3 -11.30 26.57 -24.82
N ARG A 4 -11.87 26.30 -23.62
CA ARG A 4 -13.23 25.84 -23.27
C ARG A 4 -14.32 25.84 -24.38
N LYS A 5 -15.13 24.77 -24.37
CA LYS A 5 -16.61 24.73 -24.52
C LYS A 5 -17.09 23.45 -23.78
N VAL A 6 -17.78 23.53 -22.63
CA VAL A 6 -19.23 23.75 -22.41
C VAL A 6 -20.12 22.81 -23.23
N LEU A 7 -20.77 21.87 -22.55
CA LEU A 7 -22.12 21.38 -22.86
C LEU A 7 -22.83 21.06 -21.53
N ASP A 8 -23.85 21.88 -21.24
CA ASP A 8 -24.93 21.66 -20.28
C ASP A 8 -25.82 20.50 -20.73
N LEU A 9 -26.43 19.75 -19.79
CA LEU A 9 -27.81 19.24 -19.87
C LEU A 9 -28.29 18.81 -18.45
N PRO A 10 -29.61 18.80 -18.18
CA PRO A 10 -30.16 19.22 -16.89
C PRO A 10 -30.56 18.09 -15.91
N PHE A 11 -30.74 18.53 -14.67
CA PHE A 11 -31.41 17.90 -13.54
C PHE A 11 -32.77 17.25 -13.88
N LEU A 12 -32.97 16.02 -13.39
CA LEU A 12 -34.28 15.51 -12.94
C LEU A 12 -34.05 14.63 -11.69
N SER A 13 -34.81 14.90 -10.63
CA SER A 13 -34.98 14.08 -9.43
C SER A 13 -36.50 13.86 -9.20
N PRO A 14 -36.94 13.09 -8.20
CA PRO A 14 -37.22 11.67 -8.32
C PRO A 14 -38.69 11.33 -8.04
N GLU A 15 -39.21 10.25 -8.62
CA GLU A 15 -40.48 9.66 -8.17
C GLU A 15 -40.26 8.31 -7.49
N ALA A 16 -40.74 8.27 -6.25
CA ALA A 16 -40.79 7.13 -5.38
C ALA A 16 -41.78 6.08 -5.89
N ASN A 17 -41.47 4.80 -5.70
CA ASN A 17 -42.51 3.80 -5.50
C ASN A 17 -42.07 2.80 -4.44
N VAL A 18 -42.84 2.84 -3.35
CA VAL A 18 -42.80 1.97 -2.19
C VAL A 18 -43.42 0.63 -2.57
N TYR A 19 -42.71 -0.48 -2.32
CA TYR A 19 -43.32 -1.81 -2.34
C TYR A 19 -42.97 -2.53 -1.04
N MET A 20 -43.98 -2.74 -0.20
CA MET A 20 -43.90 -3.59 0.99
C MET A 20 -44.12 -5.07 0.61
N PRO A 21 -43.44 -6.02 1.26
CA PRO A 21 -43.70 -7.45 1.06
C PRO A 21 -44.77 -7.95 2.06
N PRO A 22 -45.55 -9.00 1.71
CA PRO A 22 -46.40 -9.67 2.67
C PRO A 22 -45.61 -10.69 3.51
N LYS A 23 -46.06 -10.81 4.76
CA LYS A 23 -45.54 -11.68 5.82
C LYS A 23 -46.00 -13.13 5.65
N GLY A 24 -45.07 -14.05 5.94
CA GLY A 24 -45.28 -15.14 6.90
C GLY A 24 -45.72 -16.50 6.35
N VAL A 25 -44.85 -17.51 6.51
CA VAL A 25 -45.23 -18.88 6.93
C VAL A 25 -44.07 -19.49 7.74
N ASN A 26 -44.39 -19.96 8.94
CA ASN A 26 -43.56 -20.85 9.79
C ASN A 26 -43.70 -22.30 9.31
N MET A 27 -42.62 -23.08 9.32
CA MET A 27 -42.63 -24.47 9.83
C MET A 27 -41.21 -24.96 10.13
N ALA A 28 -41.11 -25.76 11.19
CA ALA A 28 -39.91 -26.26 11.83
C ALA A 28 -39.44 -27.62 11.29
N SER A 29 -38.14 -27.86 11.48
CA SER A 29 -37.43 -29.14 11.71
C SER A 29 -37.60 -30.30 10.73
N ALA A 30 -36.50 -30.66 10.04
CA ALA A 30 -35.82 -31.96 10.20
C ALA A 30 -34.52 -31.95 9.37
N GLY A 31 -33.43 -32.40 9.99
CA GLY A 31 -32.10 -32.39 9.37
C GLY A 31 -31.90 -33.49 8.33
N SER A 32 -31.27 -33.14 7.22
CA SER A 32 -30.01 -33.74 6.74
C SER A 32 -29.58 -33.04 5.43
N ASN A 33 -28.29 -32.76 5.32
CA ASN A 33 -27.54 -32.44 4.09
C ASN A 33 -27.93 -31.18 3.27
N VAL A 34 -27.76 -29.99 3.88
CA VAL A 34 -28.00 -28.67 3.25
C VAL A 34 -26.88 -28.24 2.28
N TYR A 35 -25.70 -28.86 2.33
CA TYR A 35 -24.54 -28.44 1.53
C TYR A 35 -24.59 -28.94 0.06
N GLU A 36 -25.10 -30.16 -0.18
CA GLU A 36 -25.30 -30.68 -1.54
C GLU A 36 -26.53 -30.07 -2.24
N GLN A 37 -27.61 -29.78 -1.50
CA GLN A 37 -28.79 -29.12 -2.07
C GLN A 37 -28.51 -27.66 -2.45
N TYR A 38 -27.65 -26.96 -1.72
CA TYR A 38 -27.26 -25.59 -2.07
C TYR A 38 -26.41 -25.53 -3.36
N MET A 39 -25.43 -26.43 -3.49
CA MET A 39 -24.60 -26.54 -4.70
C MET A 39 -25.39 -27.00 -5.94
N MET A 40 -26.37 -27.89 -5.77
CA MET A 40 -27.25 -28.32 -6.87
C MET A 40 -28.32 -27.28 -7.22
N SER A 41 -28.80 -26.48 -6.26
CA SER A 41 -29.75 -25.40 -6.54
C SER A 41 -29.16 -24.25 -7.36
N GLN A 42 -27.84 -24.05 -7.31
CA GLN A 42 -27.12 -23.09 -8.16
C GLN A 42 -26.86 -23.60 -9.59
N LEU A 43 -27.00 -24.92 -9.82
CA LEU A 43 -26.82 -25.55 -11.13
C LEU A 43 -28.15 -25.88 -11.84
N ALA A 44 -29.29 -25.84 -11.15
CA ALA A 44 -30.60 -26.24 -11.70
C ALA A 44 -31.56 -25.09 -12.06
N THR A 45 -31.20 -23.82 -11.85
CA THR A 45 -32.01 -22.67 -12.31
C THR A 45 -31.48 -22.05 -13.60
N THR A 46 -31.46 -22.86 -14.66
CA THR A 46 -31.49 -22.35 -16.05
C THR A 46 -32.46 -23.23 -16.85
N GLY A 47 -33.68 -22.75 -17.07
CA GLY A 47 -34.59 -23.53 -17.91
C GLY A 47 -36.08 -23.17 -17.93
N VAL A 48 -36.47 -21.89 -17.97
CA VAL A 48 -37.68 -21.45 -18.71
C VAL A 48 -37.45 -20.01 -19.20
N PRO A 49 -37.52 -19.71 -20.50
CA PRO A 49 -37.32 -18.36 -21.01
C PRO A 49 -38.58 -17.51 -20.79
N SER A 50 -38.44 -16.37 -20.13
CA SER A 50 -39.43 -15.29 -20.20
C SER A 50 -39.11 -14.42 -21.43
N PRO A 51 -40.08 -14.12 -22.31
CA PRO A 51 -39.83 -13.38 -23.54
C PRO A 51 -39.71 -11.88 -23.22
N GLY A 52 -38.49 -11.41 -23.02
CA GLY A 52 -38.19 -9.97 -22.94
C GLY A 52 -37.17 -9.60 -21.86
N GLY A 53 -35.90 -9.96 -22.06
CA GLY A 53 -34.83 -9.54 -21.16
C GLY A 53 -33.46 -9.55 -21.84
N ARG A 54 -32.84 -8.38 -21.94
CA ARG A 54 -31.46 -8.17 -22.45
C ARG A 54 -30.47 -9.06 -21.69
N ALA A 55 -29.70 -9.87 -22.43
CA ALA A 55 -28.56 -10.60 -21.91
C ALA A 55 -27.45 -9.64 -21.42
N THR A 56 -26.81 -9.99 -20.29
CA THR A 56 -25.66 -9.28 -19.72
C THR A 56 -24.38 -9.68 -20.44
N PHE A 57 -23.68 -8.68 -20.98
CA PHE A 57 -22.52 -8.78 -21.89
C PHE A 57 -21.31 -9.60 -21.36
N SER A 58 -21.17 -9.79 -20.04
CA SER A 58 -20.02 -10.51 -19.44
C SER A 58 -20.18 -12.04 -19.53
N THR A 59 -21.39 -12.55 -19.28
CA THR A 59 -21.69 -13.98 -19.36
C THR A 59 -21.56 -14.50 -20.80
N ASP A 60 -21.89 -13.68 -21.79
CA ASP A 60 -21.81 -14.03 -23.22
C ASP A 60 -20.38 -14.16 -23.76
N MET A 61 -19.39 -13.50 -23.15
CA MET A 61 -18.00 -13.56 -23.64
C MET A 61 -17.28 -14.82 -23.15
N LEU A 62 -17.49 -15.22 -21.89
CA LEU A 62 -17.02 -16.50 -21.36
C LEU A 62 -17.81 -17.68 -21.95
N ASN A 63 -19.13 -17.56 -22.12
CA ASN A 63 -19.95 -18.61 -22.76
C ASN A 63 -19.60 -18.82 -24.25
N ARG A 64 -19.12 -17.79 -24.96
CA ARG A 64 -18.56 -17.95 -26.33
C ARG A 64 -17.25 -18.74 -26.35
N GLU A 65 -16.42 -18.61 -25.32
CA GLU A 65 -15.21 -19.43 -25.19
C GLU A 65 -15.55 -20.89 -24.83
N TYR A 66 -16.64 -21.11 -24.08
CA TYR A 66 -17.14 -22.46 -23.74
C TYR A 66 -17.82 -23.18 -24.92
N ALA A 67 -18.49 -22.48 -25.84
CA ALA A 67 -19.23 -23.10 -26.97
C ALA A 67 -18.34 -23.55 -28.15
N MET A 68 -17.07 -23.09 -28.24
CA MET A 68 -16.11 -23.55 -29.25
C MET A 68 -15.35 -24.85 -28.85
N ILE A 69 -15.76 -25.49 -27.76
CA ILE A 69 -15.07 -26.63 -27.13
C ILE A 69 -15.74 -27.95 -27.56
N ASP A 70 -15.30 -28.54 -28.67
CA ASP A 70 -15.44 -30.01 -28.82
C ASP A 70 -14.33 -30.63 -29.71
N SER A 71 -13.95 -29.98 -30.81
CA SER A 71 -12.84 -30.44 -31.66
C SER A 71 -11.48 -29.82 -31.28
N GLU A 72 -11.42 -28.52 -30.97
CA GLU A 72 -10.20 -27.87 -30.47
C GLU A 72 -9.85 -28.28 -29.04
N GLY A 73 -10.82 -28.79 -28.25
CA GLY A 73 -10.61 -29.22 -26.88
C GLY A 73 -9.52 -30.29 -26.72
N ARG A 74 -9.40 -31.23 -27.68
CA ARG A 74 -8.39 -32.30 -27.63
C ARG A 74 -6.98 -31.79 -27.93
N LEU A 75 -6.83 -30.93 -28.94
CA LEU A 75 -5.56 -30.29 -29.26
C LEU A 75 -5.10 -29.40 -28.10
N ARG A 76 -6.03 -28.65 -27.49
CA ARG A 76 -5.79 -27.83 -26.30
C ARG A 76 -5.33 -28.67 -25.12
N HIS A 77 -6.00 -29.80 -24.83
CA HIS A 77 -5.60 -30.72 -23.76
C HIS A 77 -4.24 -31.38 -24.03
N THR A 78 -3.86 -31.55 -25.30
CA THR A 78 -2.55 -32.08 -25.67
C THR A 78 -1.46 -31.02 -25.49
N LEU A 79 -1.70 -29.78 -25.93
CA LEU A 79 -0.76 -28.66 -25.79
C LEU A 79 -0.57 -28.23 -24.33
N SER A 80 -1.63 -28.24 -23.53
CA SER A 80 -1.58 -27.91 -22.12
C SER A 80 -0.86 -28.96 -21.27
N GLY A 81 -0.68 -30.18 -21.80
CA GLY A 81 -0.18 -31.34 -21.06
C GLY A 81 -1.12 -31.79 -19.93
N ALA A 82 -0.75 -32.89 -19.27
CA ALA A 82 -1.51 -33.40 -18.13
C ALA A 82 -1.35 -32.48 -16.89
N THR A 83 -2.46 -32.20 -16.20
CA THR A 83 -2.43 -31.62 -14.86
C THR A 83 -1.95 -32.70 -13.89
N ARG A 84 -0.64 -32.70 -13.56
CA ARG A 84 -0.04 -33.74 -12.71
C ARG A 84 -0.30 -33.53 -11.20
N SER A 85 -0.99 -32.46 -10.82
CA SER A 85 -1.11 -32.02 -9.42
C SER A 85 -2.43 -32.43 -8.79
N ASP A 86 -2.39 -32.76 -7.50
CA ASP A 86 -3.56 -32.92 -6.63
C ASP A 86 -4.50 -31.70 -6.80
N PRO A 87 -5.81 -31.89 -7.07
CA PRO A 87 -6.78 -30.78 -7.10
C PRO A 87 -6.79 -29.92 -5.83
N ASN A 88 -6.32 -30.46 -4.71
CA ASN A 88 -6.16 -29.74 -3.44
C ASN A 88 -4.87 -28.91 -3.35
N ASP A 89 -3.94 -29.06 -4.31
CA ASP A 89 -2.73 -28.25 -4.35
C ASP A 89 -3.06 -26.76 -4.52
N LYS A 90 -2.36 -25.90 -3.77
CA LYS A 90 -2.54 -24.43 -3.78
C LYS A 90 -2.39 -23.83 -5.18
N PHE A 91 -1.50 -24.41 -5.99
CA PHE A 91 -1.19 -23.96 -7.35
C PHE A 91 -1.77 -24.89 -8.42
N TYR A 92 -2.77 -25.71 -8.07
CA TYR A 92 -3.53 -26.47 -9.07
C TYR A 92 -4.18 -25.52 -10.10
N ILE A 93 -4.03 -25.87 -11.38
CA ILE A 93 -4.66 -25.15 -12.48
C ILE A 93 -5.70 -26.07 -13.11
N PRO A 94 -7.01 -25.77 -12.99
CA PRO A 94 -8.05 -26.55 -13.63
C PRO A 94 -7.85 -26.62 -15.15
N PRO A 95 -8.05 -27.80 -15.78
CA PRO A 95 -8.13 -27.91 -17.23
C PRO A 95 -9.19 -26.94 -17.76
N GLY A 96 -8.79 -26.05 -18.67
CA GLY A 96 -9.68 -25.04 -19.25
C GLY A 96 -9.48 -23.61 -18.75
N LEU A 97 -8.91 -23.40 -17.56
CA LEU A 97 -8.73 -22.04 -17.00
C LEU A 97 -7.95 -21.11 -17.94
N PHE A 98 -6.98 -21.66 -18.69
CA PHE A 98 -6.17 -20.92 -19.66
C PHE A 98 -6.41 -21.36 -21.11
N ALA A 99 -7.53 -22.02 -21.43
CA ALA A 99 -7.77 -22.55 -22.77
C ALA A 99 -7.63 -21.47 -23.86
N GLY A 100 -8.19 -20.28 -23.65
CA GLY A 100 -8.05 -19.14 -24.56
C GLY A 100 -6.60 -18.67 -24.75
N CYS A 101 -5.77 -18.76 -23.71
CA CYS A 101 -4.36 -18.36 -23.79
C CYS A 101 -3.53 -19.32 -24.68
N TYR A 102 -3.85 -20.62 -24.71
CA TYR A 102 -3.19 -21.58 -25.61
C TYR A 102 -3.61 -21.44 -27.08
N THR A 103 -4.66 -20.66 -27.38
CA THR A 103 -5.05 -20.37 -28.77
C THR A 103 -4.11 -19.39 -29.46
N VAL A 104 -3.21 -18.73 -28.72
CA VAL A 104 -2.27 -17.74 -29.24
C VAL A 104 -0.93 -18.43 -29.55
N PRO A 105 -0.65 -18.82 -30.81
CA PRO A 105 0.43 -19.77 -31.10
C PRO A 105 1.82 -19.22 -30.78
N HIS A 106 2.02 -17.91 -30.95
CA HIS A 106 3.31 -17.25 -30.70
C HIS A 106 3.60 -17.02 -29.21
N TRP A 107 2.65 -17.30 -28.31
CA TRP A 107 2.92 -17.24 -26.87
C TRP A 107 3.71 -18.43 -26.35
N LEU A 108 3.78 -19.52 -27.12
CA LEU A 108 4.55 -20.75 -26.80
C LEU A 108 4.43 -21.14 -25.32
N LEU A 109 3.19 -21.15 -24.81
CA LEU A 109 2.93 -21.31 -23.38
C LEU A 109 3.41 -22.66 -22.84
N PRO A 110 3.94 -22.64 -21.60
CA PRO A 110 4.01 -23.73 -20.66
C PRO A 110 3.03 -24.88 -20.82
N PRO A 111 3.35 -26.17 -20.63
CA PRO A 111 2.34 -27.07 -20.09
C PRO A 111 1.85 -26.58 -18.71
N LEU A 112 0.59 -26.86 -18.35
CA LEU A 112 -0.05 -26.39 -17.10
C LEU A 112 0.75 -26.78 -15.86
N GLN A 113 1.32 -27.98 -15.84
CA GLN A 113 2.17 -28.43 -14.73
C GLN A 113 3.32 -27.45 -14.47
N ARG A 114 3.90 -26.88 -15.52
CA ARG A 114 4.99 -25.92 -15.39
C ARG A 114 4.50 -24.53 -15.03
N LEU A 115 3.38 -24.09 -15.60
CA LEU A 115 2.73 -22.84 -15.20
C LEU A 115 2.34 -22.84 -13.72
N SER A 116 1.99 -23.99 -13.16
CA SER A 116 1.75 -24.19 -11.72
C SER A 116 3.02 -23.94 -10.89
N VAL A 117 4.17 -24.49 -11.32
CA VAL A 117 5.48 -24.21 -10.69
C VAL A 117 5.83 -22.74 -10.78
N PHE A 118 5.60 -22.10 -11.93
CA PHE A 118 5.84 -20.66 -12.11
C PHE A 118 4.92 -19.82 -11.21
N ALA A 119 3.66 -20.20 -11.06
CA ALA A 119 2.75 -19.54 -10.12
C ALA A 119 3.25 -19.63 -8.69
N GLY A 120 3.74 -20.80 -8.26
CA GLY A 120 4.34 -20.97 -6.93
C GLY A 120 5.59 -20.11 -6.72
N ASN A 121 6.41 -19.91 -7.77
CA ASN A 121 7.57 -19.03 -7.70
C ASN A 121 7.17 -17.55 -7.68
N SER A 122 6.25 -17.12 -8.54
CA SER A 122 5.73 -15.74 -8.55
C SER A 122 5.05 -15.40 -7.23
N PHE A 123 4.25 -16.31 -6.70
CA PHE A 123 3.59 -16.12 -5.42
C PHE A 123 4.63 -15.89 -4.30
N ARG A 124 5.68 -16.71 -4.25
CA ARG A 124 6.77 -16.62 -3.27
C ARG A 124 7.63 -15.36 -3.41
N ASN A 125 8.01 -15.02 -4.64
CA ASN A 125 9.01 -13.97 -4.91
C ASN A 125 8.40 -12.59 -5.19
N ILE A 126 7.11 -12.52 -5.54
CA ILE A 126 6.42 -11.26 -5.88
C ILE A 126 5.21 -11.07 -4.96
N GLY A 127 4.38 -12.11 -4.83
CA GLY A 127 3.16 -12.06 -4.03
C GLY A 127 3.41 -11.65 -2.58
N TYR A 128 4.43 -12.21 -1.93
CA TYR A 128 4.80 -11.81 -0.56
C TYR A 128 5.36 -10.40 -0.48
N HIS A 129 6.23 -9.98 -1.42
CA HIS A 129 6.81 -8.63 -1.40
C HIS A 129 5.76 -7.53 -1.55
N LEU A 130 4.72 -7.78 -2.37
CA LEU A 130 3.61 -6.85 -2.51
C LEU A 130 2.58 -7.00 -1.38
N GLY A 131 2.46 -8.17 -0.76
CA GLY A 131 1.52 -8.43 0.32
C GLY A 131 0.05 -8.26 -0.07
N VAL A 132 -0.30 -8.35 -1.35
CA VAL A 132 -1.67 -8.14 -1.87
C VAL A 132 -2.51 -9.40 -1.90
N ILE A 133 -1.90 -10.58 -1.75
CA ILE A 133 -2.56 -11.88 -1.78
C ILE A 133 -2.48 -12.52 -0.39
N HIS A 134 -3.63 -12.92 0.14
CA HIS A 134 -3.73 -13.58 1.44
C HIS A 134 -3.31 -15.05 1.33
N GLU A 135 -2.14 -15.38 1.88
CA GLU A 135 -1.54 -16.71 1.75
C GLU A 135 -2.42 -17.87 2.24
N PRO A 136 -3.06 -17.78 3.43
CA PRO A 136 -3.79 -18.92 3.98
C PRO A 136 -5.01 -19.33 3.16
N THR A 137 -5.68 -18.37 2.51
CA THR A 137 -6.89 -18.62 1.71
C THR A 137 -6.62 -18.70 0.21
N PHE A 138 -5.39 -18.42 -0.24
CA PHE A 138 -5.10 -18.39 -1.66
C PHE A 138 -5.12 -19.79 -2.26
N ARG A 139 -5.88 -19.94 -3.34
CA ARG A 139 -5.83 -21.07 -4.27
C ARG A 139 -5.88 -20.53 -5.68
N LEU A 140 -4.99 -21.02 -6.53
CA LEU A 140 -4.88 -20.55 -7.92
C LEU A 140 -6.14 -20.88 -8.73
N ALA A 141 -6.78 -22.02 -8.44
CA ALA A 141 -8.03 -22.44 -9.07
C ALA A 141 -9.23 -21.52 -8.75
N ASP A 142 -9.23 -20.90 -7.57
CA ASP A 142 -10.31 -20.03 -7.10
C ASP A 142 -10.02 -18.54 -7.42
N ALA A 143 -8.80 -18.23 -7.84
CA ALA A 143 -8.40 -16.88 -8.19
C ALA A 143 -9.01 -16.46 -9.54
N HIS A 144 -9.26 -15.15 -9.69
CA HIS A 144 -9.69 -14.61 -10.97
C HIS A 144 -8.65 -14.91 -12.06
N ALA A 145 -9.11 -15.30 -13.26
CA ALA A 145 -8.24 -15.77 -14.35
C ALA A 145 -7.10 -14.80 -14.69
N TRP A 146 -7.32 -13.49 -14.57
CA TRP A 146 -6.30 -12.46 -14.81
C TRP A 146 -5.15 -12.52 -13.79
N LEU A 147 -5.49 -12.64 -12.51
CA LEU A 147 -4.51 -12.76 -11.43
C LEU A 147 -3.78 -14.10 -11.53
N ALA A 148 -4.52 -15.19 -11.75
CA ALA A 148 -3.95 -16.52 -11.91
C ALA A 148 -2.95 -16.57 -13.07
N PHE A 149 -3.32 -16.01 -14.23
CA PHE A 149 -2.45 -15.98 -15.39
C PHE A 149 -1.21 -15.10 -15.17
N ALA A 150 -1.36 -13.96 -14.48
CA ALA A 150 -0.22 -13.12 -14.12
C ALA A 150 0.78 -13.85 -13.21
N LEU A 151 0.30 -14.57 -12.20
CA LEU A 151 1.16 -15.41 -11.35
C LEU A 151 1.86 -16.51 -12.16
N CYS A 152 1.18 -17.15 -13.10
CA CYS A 152 1.80 -18.18 -13.94
C CYS A 152 2.89 -17.63 -14.89
N THR A 153 2.90 -16.32 -15.17
CA THR A 153 3.73 -15.75 -16.24
C THR A 153 4.68 -14.63 -15.81
N ALA A 154 4.66 -14.21 -14.54
CA ALA A 154 5.56 -13.16 -14.03
C ALA A 154 6.96 -13.67 -13.63
N ALA A 155 7.11 -14.84 -13.00
CA ALA A 155 8.40 -15.35 -12.49
C ALA A 155 9.11 -16.38 -13.36
N GLY A 156 9.06 -16.26 -14.69
CA GLY A 156 9.82 -17.12 -15.61
C GLY A 156 11.33 -16.90 -15.60
N HIS A 157 11.81 -15.73 -15.14
CA HIS A 157 13.24 -15.42 -15.16
C HIS A 157 13.98 -16.17 -14.04
N LYS A 158 14.55 -17.32 -14.41
CA LYS A 158 15.46 -18.17 -13.62
C LYS A 158 14.79 -18.83 -12.41
N PRO A 159 14.40 -20.12 -12.48
CA PRO A 159 14.14 -20.87 -11.26
C PRO A 159 15.43 -20.85 -10.43
N PHE A 160 15.37 -20.37 -9.19
CA PHE A 160 16.42 -20.58 -8.19
C PHE A 160 16.83 -22.05 -8.22
N LYS A 161 17.97 -22.38 -8.84
CA LYS A 161 18.54 -23.73 -9.05
C LYS A 161 17.63 -24.86 -8.54
N THR A 162 16.46 -25.05 -9.13
CA THR A 162 15.58 -26.11 -8.69
C THR A 162 16.20 -27.40 -9.19
N ARG A 163 16.24 -28.42 -8.33
CA ARG A 163 16.86 -29.73 -8.59
C ARG A 163 16.33 -30.42 -9.86
N THR A 164 15.23 -29.92 -10.42
CA THR A 164 14.70 -30.23 -11.75
C THR A 164 15.49 -29.50 -12.85
N LYS A 165 16.53 -30.16 -13.38
CA LYS A 165 17.10 -29.77 -14.68
C LYS A 165 16.05 -30.03 -15.76
N TRP A 166 15.41 -28.98 -16.26
CA TRP A 166 14.70 -29.04 -17.54
C TRP A 166 15.77 -29.07 -18.64
N VAL A 167 15.72 -30.10 -19.48
CA VAL A 167 16.72 -30.38 -20.50
C VAL A 167 16.29 -29.63 -21.76
N GLU A 168 16.73 -28.38 -21.95
CA GLU A 168 16.83 -27.61 -23.22
C GLU A 168 16.82 -26.07 -22.96
N PRO A 169 17.45 -25.23 -23.82
CA PRO A 169 17.24 -23.78 -23.78
C PRO A 169 15.78 -23.47 -24.13
N GLU A 170 15.08 -22.87 -23.18
CA GLU A 170 13.63 -22.79 -23.20
C GLU A 170 13.10 -21.67 -24.11
N PRO A 171 12.18 -21.96 -25.04
CA PRO A 171 11.48 -20.92 -25.80
C PRO A 171 10.76 -19.90 -24.90
N TRP A 172 10.34 -20.33 -23.69
CA TRP A 172 9.61 -19.50 -22.73
C TRP A 172 10.38 -18.24 -22.32
N ASP A 173 11.68 -18.35 -22.10
CA ASP A 173 12.51 -17.22 -21.64
C ASP A 173 12.52 -16.07 -22.67
N ALA A 174 12.42 -16.42 -23.96
CA ALA A 174 12.36 -15.45 -25.07
C ALA A 174 10.98 -14.82 -25.24
N VAL A 175 9.90 -15.52 -24.92
CA VAL A 175 8.51 -15.05 -25.17
C VAL A 175 7.81 -14.50 -23.95
N GLN A 176 8.33 -14.70 -22.73
CA GLN A 176 7.69 -14.26 -21.50
C GLN A 176 7.40 -12.75 -21.50
N SER A 177 8.34 -11.92 -21.99
CA SER A 177 8.17 -10.48 -22.12
C SER A 177 7.07 -10.12 -23.14
N VAL A 178 6.96 -10.88 -24.23
CA VAL A 178 5.92 -10.73 -25.26
C VAL A 178 4.55 -10.99 -24.65
N VAL A 179 4.37 -12.13 -23.96
CA VAL A 179 3.10 -12.49 -23.30
C VAL A 179 2.67 -11.43 -22.31
N ARG A 180 3.59 -10.94 -21.46
CA ARG A 180 3.31 -9.89 -20.48
C ARG A 180 2.91 -8.58 -21.15
N THR A 181 3.62 -8.17 -22.20
CA THR A 181 3.36 -6.93 -22.93
C THR A 181 1.98 -6.99 -23.61
N GLU A 182 1.68 -8.09 -24.30
CA GLU A 182 0.39 -8.26 -24.98
C GLU A 182 -0.77 -8.33 -23.99
N LYS A 183 -0.65 -9.09 -22.89
CA LYS A 183 -1.69 -9.14 -21.85
C LYS A 183 -1.91 -7.79 -21.18
N THR A 184 -0.84 -7.07 -20.87
CA THR A 184 -0.94 -5.70 -20.33
C THR A 184 -1.70 -4.81 -21.31
N GLY A 185 -1.35 -4.86 -22.60
CA GLY A 185 -2.07 -4.14 -23.66
C GLY A 185 -3.56 -4.53 -23.77
N MET A 186 -3.90 -5.81 -23.59
CA MET A 186 -5.28 -6.29 -23.56
C MET A 186 -6.05 -5.72 -22.36
N PHE A 187 -5.46 -5.73 -21.16
CA PHE A 187 -6.09 -5.14 -19.97
C PHE A 187 -6.33 -3.64 -20.16
N VAL A 188 -5.33 -2.89 -20.60
CA VAL A 188 -5.48 -1.44 -20.84
C VAL A 188 -6.61 -1.16 -21.82
N LYS A 189 -6.71 -1.92 -22.92
CA LYS A 189 -7.82 -1.80 -23.90
C LYS A 189 -9.16 -2.17 -23.28
N LEU A 190 -9.22 -3.23 -22.49
CA LEU A 190 -10.44 -3.69 -21.83
C LEU A 190 -10.97 -2.63 -20.87
N PHE A 191 -10.12 -2.13 -19.98
CA PHE A 191 -10.50 -1.07 -19.04
C PHE A 191 -10.86 0.24 -19.75
N ALA A 192 -10.16 0.58 -20.84
CA ALA A 192 -10.50 1.77 -21.63
C ALA A 192 -11.92 1.67 -22.21
N ARG A 193 -12.33 0.47 -22.67
CA ARG A 193 -13.65 0.20 -23.25
C ARG A 193 -14.75 0.05 -22.20
N ALA A 194 -14.49 -0.70 -21.14
CA ALA A 194 -15.49 -1.01 -20.12
C ALA A 194 -15.70 0.17 -19.14
N GLY A 195 -14.67 0.98 -18.89
CA GLY A 195 -14.75 2.09 -17.94
C GLY A 195 -15.08 1.61 -16.53
N SER A 196 -15.99 2.32 -15.85
CA SER A 196 -16.47 1.98 -14.50
C SER A 196 -17.50 0.84 -14.47
N LYS A 197 -17.75 0.16 -15.59
CA LYS A 197 -18.78 -0.89 -15.70
C LYS A 197 -18.29 -2.29 -15.33
N LEU A 198 -16.98 -2.46 -15.10
CA LEU A 198 -16.46 -3.76 -14.67
C LEU A 198 -16.86 -4.03 -13.21
N PRO A 199 -17.22 -5.27 -12.86
CA PRO A 199 -17.37 -5.67 -11.47
C PRO A 199 -16.12 -5.32 -10.65
N ALA A 200 -16.31 -4.96 -9.38
CA ALA A 200 -15.21 -4.61 -8.49
C ALA A 200 -14.15 -5.74 -8.44
N ALA A 201 -14.59 -6.99 -8.31
CA ALA A 201 -13.69 -8.15 -8.25
C ALA A 201 -12.80 -8.30 -9.50
N GLU A 202 -13.34 -8.06 -10.71
CA GLU A 202 -12.57 -8.09 -11.95
C GLU A 202 -11.56 -6.93 -11.99
N THR A 203 -12.01 -5.73 -11.62
CA THR A 203 -11.18 -4.55 -11.53
C THR A 203 -9.97 -4.78 -10.63
N PHE A 204 -10.20 -5.24 -9.39
CA PHE A 204 -9.12 -5.50 -8.43
C PHE A 204 -8.16 -6.56 -8.93
N SER A 205 -8.69 -7.65 -9.47
CA SER A 205 -7.86 -8.71 -10.03
C SER A 205 -7.01 -8.21 -11.20
N GLY A 206 -7.53 -7.29 -12.01
CA GLY A 206 -6.80 -6.63 -13.08
C GLY A 206 -5.68 -5.72 -12.56
N ILE A 207 -5.94 -4.92 -11.53
CA ILE A 207 -4.93 -4.07 -10.89
C ILE A 207 -3.83 -4.93 -10.26
N GLN A 208 -4.19 -5.96 -9.51
CA GLN A 208 -3.23 -6.91 -8.92
C GLN A 208 -2.40 -7.62 -9.99
N ALA A 209 -3.02 -8.05 -11.09
CA ALA A 209 -2.31 -8.66 -12.21
C ALA A 209 -1.31 -7.69 -12.85
N LEU A 210 -1.69 -6.42 -13.05
CA LEU A 210 -0.79 -5.39 -13.59
C LEU A 210 0.37 -5.09 -12.64
N LEU A 211 0.13 -5.05 -11.34
CA LEU A 211 1.19 -4.92 -10.33
C LEU A 211 2.16 -6.10 -10.40
N ILE A 212 1.65 -7.33 -10.48
CA ILE A 212 2.48 -8.55 -10.57
C ILE A 212 3.29 -8.59 -11.88
N TYR A 213 2.70 -8.19 -13.01
CA TYR A 213 3.42 -8.15 -14.28
C TYR A 213 4.61 -7.19 -14.29
N ASN A 214 4.45 -6.06 -13.61
CA ASN A 214 5.43 -4.98 -13.56
C ASN A 214 6.27 -5.01 -12.28
N ALA A 215 6.07 -5.97 -11.38
CA ALA A 215 6.79 -6.06 -10.12
C ALA A 215 8.31 -6.15 -10.32
N GLN A 216 8.78 -6.83 -11.35
CA GLN A 216 10.21 -6.88 -11.68
C GLN A 216 10.78 -5.50 -12.00
N SER A 217 10.02 -4.67 -12.72
CA SER A 217 10.41 -3.30 -13.01
C SER A 217 10.38 -2.44 -11.75
N PHE A 218 9.29 -2.49 -10.97
CA PHE A 218 9.15 -1.72 -9.73
C PHE A 218 10.22 -2.04 -8.67
N LEU A 219 10.59 -3.32 -8.57
CA LEU A 219 11.52 -3.83 -7.57
C LEU A 219 12.95 -3.96 -8.11
N SER A 220 13.23 -3.50 -9.33
CA SER A 220 14.59 -3.57 -9.90
C SER A 220 15.55 -2.63 -9.16
N GLU A 221 16.79 -3.05 -8.97
CA GLU A 221 17.87 -2.19 -8.49
C GLU A 221 18.34 -1.19 -9.56
N ASN A 222 18.10 -1.50 -10.84
CA ASN A 222 18.44 -0.65 -11.96
C ASN A 222 17.37 0.42 -12.21
N ALA A 223 17.77 1.69 -12.18
CA ALA A 223 16.88 2.83 -12.40
C ALA A 223 16.20 2.80 -13.79
N SER A 224 16.88 2.29 -14.82
CA SER A 224 16.30 2.22 -16.16
C SER A 224 15.14 1.22 -16.26
N ASP A 225 15.20 0.12 -15.50
CA ASP A 225 14.09 -0.84 -15.42
C ASP A 225 12.93 -0.27 -14.59
N ARG A 226 13.23 0.46 -13.51
CA ARG A 226 12.22 1.15 -12.70
C ARG A 226 11.45 2.20 -13.50
N LEU A 227 12.13 2.93 -14.38
CA LEU A 227 11.48 3.88 -15.30
C LEU A 227 10.40 3.22 -16.17
N VAL A 228 10.61 1.97 -16.62
CA VAL A 228 9.58 1.22 -17.35
C VAL A 228 8.37 0.96 -16.45
N GLY A 229 8.61 0.58 -15.20
CA GLY A 229 7.57 0.43 -14.19
C GLY A 229 6.76 1.71 -14.01
N ASP A 230 7.44 2.86 -13.84
CA ASP A 230 6.82 4.17 -13.60
C ASP A 230 5.85 4.59 -14.72
N ILE A 231 6.22 4.33 -15.98
CA ILE A 231 5.35 4.58 -17.13
C ILE A 231 4.05 3.76 -17.01
N PHE A 232 4.15 2.50 -16.57
CA PHE A 232 2.98 1.65 -16.37
C PHE A 232 2.19 2.00 -15.11
N LEU A 233 2.84 2.47 -14.05
CA LEU A 233 2.18 2.89 -12.82
C LEU A 233 1.17 4.01 -13.08
N SER A 234 1.52 4.95 -13.97
CA SER A 234 0.58 5.98 -14.43
C SER A 234 -0.71 5.41 -15.00
N THR A 235 -0.62 4.28 -15.69
CA THR A 235 -1.79 3.57 -16.22
C THR A 235 -2.55 2.89 -15.08
N ILE A 236 -1.86 2.18 -14.18
CA ILE A 236 -2.47 1.51 -13.03
C ILE A 236 -3.26 2.51 -12.15
N SER A 237 -2.66 3.65 -11.79
CA SER A 237 -3.29 4.69 -10.98
C SER A 237 -4.54 5.27 -11.65
N LYS A 238 -4.50 5.52 -12.96
CA LYS A 238 -5.67 5.99 -13.73
C LYS A 238 -6.78 4.93 -13.77
N LEU A 239 -6.42 3.65 -13.90
CA LEU A 239 -7.39 2.55 -13.90
C LEU A 239 -8.05 2.39 -12.53
N ALA A 240 -7.27 2.42 -11.45
CA ALA A 240 -7.77 2.38 -10.08
C ALA A 240 -8.75 3.54 -9.82
N ARG A 241 -8.40 4.77 -10.22
CA ARG A 241 -9.29 5.93 -10.05
C ARG A 241 -10.59 5.80 -10.85
N ARG A 242 -10.51 5.41 -12.12
CA ARG A 242 -11.70 5.27 -13.00
C ARG A 242 -12.68 4.18 -12.55
N SER A 243 -12.20 3.22 -11.77
CA SER A 243 -12.99 2.09 -11.30
C SER A 243 -13.55 2.28 -9.89
N GLY A 244 -13.37 3.45 -9.29
CA GLY A 244 -13.88 3.75 -7.94
C GLY A 244 -13.10 3.06 -6.83
N VAL A 245 -11.87 2.62 -7.09
CA VAL A 245 -11.05 1.94 -6.08
C VAL A 245 -10.73 2.84 -4.87
N PHE A 246 -10.64 4.16 -5.11
CA PHE A 246 -10.44 5.19 -4.08
C PHE A 246 -11.76 5.82 -3.59
N ASP A 247 -12.91 5.19 -3.84
CA ASP A 247 -14.21 5.68 -3.39
C ASP A 247 -14.37 5.48 -1.86
N PRO A 248 -14.61 6.56 -1.08
CA PRO A 248 -14.84 6.46 0.36
C PRO A 248 -16.01 5.57 0.77
N ASP A 249 -17.02 5.43 -0.10
CA ASP A 249 -18.23 4.67 0.20
C ASP A 249 -18.10 3.17 -0.14
N ALA A 250 -16.97 2.77 -0.73
CA ALA A 250 -16.72 1.39 -1.10
C ALA A 250 -16.63 0.45 0.11
N ASP A 251 -16.97 -0.83 -0.09
CA ASP A 251 -17.02 -1.80 1.01
C ASP A 251 -15.66 -2.05 1.67
N TRP A 252 -14.55 -1.97 0.92
CA TRP A 252 -13.20 -2.12 1.47
C TRP A 252 -12.71 -0.88 2.24
N ALA A 253 -13.31 0.29 2.00
CA ALA A 253 -12.97 1.54 2.68
C ALA A 253 -13.59 1.64 4.08
N LYS A 254 -14.59 0.80 4.40
CA LYS A 254 -15.26 0.83 5.70
C LYS A 254 -14.36 0.24 6.80
N PRO A 255 -14.17 0.93 7.94
CA PRO A 255 -13.31 0.46 9.04
C PRO A 255 -13.98 -0.61 9.90
N ASN A 256 -15.29 -0.83 9.77
CA ASN A 256 -16.04 -1.69 10.68
C ASN A 256 -15.88 -3.16 10.34
N ILE A 257 -15.47 -3.94 11.33
CA ILE A 257 -15.43 -5.40 11.27
C ILE A 257 -16.51 -5.92 12.21
N ASN A 258 -17.64 -6.32 11.64
CA ASN A 258 -18.72 -6.93 12.39
C ASN A 258 -18.57 -8.45 12.32
N ILE A 259 -18.34 -9.09 13.48
CA ILE A 259 -18.31 -10.54 13.59
C ILE A 259 -19.74 -11.04 13.79
N SER A 260 -20.27 -11.76 12.80
CA SER A 260 -21.54 -12.46 12.88
C SER A 260 -21.33 -13.90 13.36
N PRO A 261 -22.42 -14.67 13.61
CA PRO A 261 -22.32 -16.10 13.89
C PRO A 261 -21.64 -16.90 12.77
N ASP A 262 -21.66 -16.40 11.53
CA ASP A 262 -20.99 -17.01 10.37
C ASP A 262 -19.58 -16.45 10.17
N ILE A 263 -18.72 -16.79 11.12
CA ILE A 263 -17.32 -16.31 11.19
C ILE A 263 -16.54 -16.67 9.91
N GLY A 264 -16.85 -17.80 9.27
CA GLY A 264 -16.20 -18.24 8.04
C GLY A 264 -16.42 -17.26 6.89
N ASN A 265 -17.67 -16.89 6.63
CA ASN A 265 -18.01 -15.94 5.58
C ASN A 265 -17.52 -14.52 5.89
N ASP A 266 -17.54 -14.11 7.16
CA ASP A 266 -17.01 -12.81 7.57
C ASP A 266 -15.50 -12.72 7.38
N TRP A 267 -14.75 -13.78 7.72
CA TRP A 267 -13.32 -13.85 7.48
C TRP A 267 -12.99 -13.76 5.99
N VAL A 268 -13.67 -14.52 5.13
CA VAL A 268 -13.46 -14.47 3.67
C VAL A 268 -13.77 -13.07 3.11
N ARG A 269 -14.86 -12.43 3.58
CA ARG A 269 -15.21 -11.06 3.19
C ARG A 269 -14.13 -10.07 3.64
N TRP A 270 -13.67 -10.20 4.89
CA TRP A 270 -12.59 -9.38 5.43
C TRP A 270 -11.29 -9.55 4.63
N VAL A 271 -10.88 -10.78 4.33
CA VAL A 271 -9.69 -11.08 3.52
C VAL A 271 -9.76 -10.36 2.18
N ARG A 272 -10.91 -10.40 1.50
CA ARG A 272 -11.10 -9.70 0.21
C ARG A 272 -10.95 -8.19 0.37
N SER A 273 -11.61 -7.60 1.38
CA SER A 273 -11.50 -6.17 1.65
C SER A 273 -10.07 -5.75 2.01
N GLU A 274 -9.37 -6.53 2.82
CA GLU A 274 -7.98 -6.27 3.21
C GLU A 274 -7.01 -6.45 2.04
N SER A 275 -7.19 -7.47 1.19
CA SER A 275 -6.46 -7.59 -0.09
C SER A 275 -6.64 -6.35 -0.97
N CYS A 276 -7.86 -5.82 -1.04
CA CYS A 276 -8.14 -4.59 -1.81
C CYS A 276 -7.40 -3.40 -1.19
N ARG A 277 -7.52 -3.18 0.12
CA ARG A 277 -6.80 -2.09 0.83
C ARG A 277 -5.29 -2.18 0.63
N ARG A 278 -4.69 -3.35 0.86
CA ARG A 278 -3.25 -3.58 0.65
C ARG A 278 -2.83 -3.30 -0.79
N THR A 279 -3.66 -3.67 -1.78
CA THR A 279 -3.42 -3.32 -3.20
C THR A 279 -3.41 -1.80 -3.41
N ILE A 280 -4.34 -1.08 -2.81
CA ILE A 280 -4.41 0.39 -2.90
C ILE A 280 -3.18 1.03 -2.26
N TRP A 281 -2.77 0.54 -1.10
CA TRP A 281 -1.58 1.02 -0.41
C TRP A 281 -0.32 0.78 -1.22
N ILE A 282 -0.17 -0.37 -1.90
CA ILE A 282 0.95 -0.62 -2.83
C ILE A 282 0.95 0.38 -3.99
N VAL A 283 -0.21 0.68 -4.58
CA VAL A 283 -0.29 1.69 -5.65
C VAL A 283 0.14 3.06 -5.15
N TYR A 284 -0.32 3.47 -3.96
CA TYR A 284 0.10 4.72 -3.32
C TYR A 284 1.60 4.75 -3.01
N LEU A 285 2.16 3.66 -2.49
CA LEU A 285 3.59 3.54 -2.17
C LEU A 285 4.46 3.68 -3.43
N LEU A 286 4.13 2.92 -4.47
CA LEU A 286 4.84 2.97 -5.74
C LEU A 286 4.74 4.35 -6.39
N ASP A 287 3.60 5.03 -6.25
CA ASP A 287 3.37 6.36 -6.85
C ASP A 287 4.23 7.42 -6.18
N VAL A 288 4.34 7.38 -4.85
CA VAL A 288 5.27 8.26 -4.12
C VAL A 288 6.73 7.90 -4.44
N GLN A 289 7.10 6.62 -4.49
CA GLN A 289 8.47 6.25 -4.84
C GLN A 289 8.84 6.70 -6.27
N SER A 290 7.98 6.44 -7.25
CA SER A 290 8.18 6.87 -8.63
C SER A 290 8.38 8.39 -8.72
N SER A 291 7.63 9.16 -7.93
CA SER A 291 7.81 10.61 -7.91
C SER A 291 9.13 11.08 -7.35
N ILE A 292 9.67 10.39 -6.35
CA ILE A 292 10.98 10.68 -5.78
C ILE A 292 12.07 10.41 -6.82
N GLU A 293 11.95 9.30 -7.54
CA GLU A 293 12.97 8.86 -8.50
C GLU A 293 12.92 9.65 -9.82
N SER A 294 11.74 10.07 -10.26
CA SER A 294 11.54 10.79 -11.52
C SER A 294 11.31 12.29 -11.37
N SER A 295 11.18 12.79 -10.13
CA SER A 295 10.73 14.16 -9.82
C SER A 295 9.38 14.50 -10.48
N ALA A 296 8.55 13.49 -10.77
CA ALA A 296 7.23 13.67 -11.35
C ALA A 296 6.18 13.95 -10.26
N ILE A 297 5.09 14.62 -10.61
CA ILE A 297 3.98 14.84 -9.68
C ILE A 297 3.26 13.50 -9.43
N PRO A 298 3.10 13.06 -8.18
CA PRO A 298 2.38 11.84 -7.86
C PRO A 298 0.90 11.92 -8.24
N LEU A 299 0.35 10.80 -8.70
CA LEU A 299 -1.02 10.69 -9.21
C LEU A 299 -2.05 10.34 -8.13
N VAL A 300 -1.60 9.79 -7.00
CA VAL A 300 -2.42 9.44 -5.84
C VAL A 300 -2.11 10.42 -4.72
N SER A 301 -3.07 11.27 -4.40
CA SER A 301 -2.95 12.23 -3.31
C SER A 301 -3.23 11.54 -1.97
N PRO A 302 -2.62 11.97 -0.87
CA PRO A 302 -3.03 11.53 0.47
C PRO A 302 -4.53 11.76 0.74
N ARG A 303 -5.15 12.74 0.06
CA ARG A 303 -6.60 12.97 0.10
C ARG A 303 -7.40 11.76 -0.40
N ASP A 304 -6.92 11.09 -1.45
CA ASP A 304 -7.58 9.95 -2.07
C ASP A 304 -7.57 8.70 -1.18
N VAL A 305 -6.62 8.62 -0.24
CA VAL A 305 -6.40 7.41 0.58
C VAL A 305 -6.64 7.64 2.09
N ARG A 306 -6.86 8.88 2.54
CA ARG A 306 -7.01 9.21 3.97
C ARG A 306 -8.09 8.40 4.69
N HIS A 307 -9.18 8.09 3.99
CA HIS A 307 -10.35 7.42 4.56
C HIS A 307 -10.15 5.90 4.65
N LEU A 308 -9.14 5.36 3.98
CA LEU A 308 -8.88 3.93 3.97
C LEU A 308 -8.29 3.49 5.31
N PRO A 309 -8.74 2.36 5.85
CA PRO A 309 -8.04 1.67 6.92
C PRO A 309 -6.59 1.39 6.52
N ILE A 310 -5.65 1.69 7.42
CA ILE A 310 -4.25 1.31 7.25
C ILE A 310 -4.12 -0.23 7.26
N PRO A 311 -3.11 -0.81 6.59
CA PRO A 311 -2.94 -2.26 6.54
C PRO A 311 -2.93 -2.88 7.93
N THR A 312 -3.68 -3.97 8.12
CA THR A 312 -3.70 -4.65 9.42
C THR A 312 -2.37 -5.34 9.71
N PRO A 313 -2.04 -5.61 10.98
CA PRO A 313 -0.82 -6.33 11.37
C PRO A 313 -0.69 -7.69 10.69
N ASP A 314 0.55 -8.13 10.48
CA ASP A 314 0.79 -9.36 9.74
C ASP A 314 0.36 -10.62 10.50
N ILE A 315 0.30 -10.58 11.84
CA ILE A 315 -0.32 -11.65 12.64
C ILE A 315 -1.80 -11.86 12.30
N LEU A 316 -2.53 -10.77 12.02
CA LEU A 316 -3.93 -10.83 11.63
C LEU A 316 -4.08 -11.20 10.15
N TRP A 317 -3.24 -10.63 9.29
CA TRP A 317 -3.19 -10.95 7.86
C TRP A 317 -2.69 -12.37 7.56
N SER A 318 -1.98 -13.01 8.47
CA SER A 318 -1.47 -14.38 8.30
C SER A 318 -2.28 -15.39 9.11
N ALA A 319 -3.44 -14.99 9.64
CA ALA A 319 -4.30 -15.89 10.40
C ALA A 319 -4.66 -17.13 9.56
N PRO A 320 -4.40 -18.35 10.03
CA PRO A 320 -4.53 -19.56 9.21
C PRO A 320 -5.98 -19.99 8.97
N ASN A 321 -6.90 -19.53 9.81
CA ASN A 321 -8.32 -19.88 9.74
C ASN A 321 -9.19 -18.78 10.38
N ALA A 322 -10.49 -18.85 10.11
CA ALA A 322 -11.50 -17.88 10.57
C ALA A 322 -11.58 -17.78 12.11
N VAL A 323 -11.33 -18.87 12.84
CA VAL A 323 -11.38 -18.90 14.31
C VAL A 323 -10.22 -18.10 14.90
N THR A 324 -8.99 -18.36 14.43
CA THR A 324 -7.81 -17.60 14.86
C THR A 324 -7.96 -16.11 14.51
N TRP A 325 -8.47 -15.80 13.31
CA TRP A 325 -8.77 -14.43 12.91
C TRP A 325 -9.76 -13.74 13.86
N ALA A 326 -10.90 -14.37 14.16
CA ALA A 326 -11.92 -13.79 15.03
C ALA A 326 -11.39 -13.57 16.45
N MET A 327 -10.56 -14.48 16.97
CA MET A 327 -9.90 -14.34 18.27
C MET A 327 -8.98 -13.12 18.30
N LEU A 328 -8.18 -12.91 17.25
CA LEU A 328 -7.26 -11.77 17.15
C LEU A 328 -8.00 -10.44 17.04
N ILE A 329 -9.09 -10.37 16.28
CA ILE A 329 -9.90 -9.15 16.14
C ILE A 329 -10.65 -8.82 17.43
N SER A 330 -11.10 -9.84 18.16
CA SER A 330 -11.80 -9.65 19.43
C SER A 330 -10.86 -9.23 20.57
N HIS A 331 -9.55 -9.18 20.32
CA HIS A 331 -8.58 -8.78 21.33
C HIS A 331 -8.72 -7.29 21.68
N PRO A 332 -8.81 -6.89 22.96
CA PRO A 332 -9.07 -5.50 23.35
C PRO A 332 -8.06 -4.45 22.85
N THR A 333 -6.85 -4.89 22.52
CA THR A 333 -5.79 -4.01 21.99
C THR A 333 -5.89 -3.80 20.48
N PHE A 334 -6.69 -4.61 19.77
CA PHE A 334 -6.86 -4.45 18.34
C PHE A 334 -7.84 -3.31 18.06
N SER A 335 -7.41 -2.37 17.25
CA SER A 335 -8.24 -1.27 16.77
C SER A 335 -7.92 -0.99 15.30
N VAL A 336 -8.97 -0.68 14.55
CA VAL A 336 -8.86 -0.31 13.14
C VAL A 336 -8.71 1.21 13.06
N PHE A 337 -7.66 1.67 12.39
CA PHE A 337 -7.43 3.08 12.14
C PHE A 337 -7.48 3.36 10.66
N THR A 338 -8.15 4.43 10.26
CA THR A 338 -7.92 5.02 8.94
C THR A 338 -6.57 5.77 8.92
N LEU A 339 -6.07 6.06 7.73
CA LEU A 339 -4.90 6.94 7.62
C LEU A 339 -5.18 8.31 8.27
N ASP A 340 -6.39 8.86 8.11
CA ASP A 340 -6.77 10.12 8.74
C ASP A 340 -6.71 10.02 10.28
N ASP A 341 -7.21 8.94 10.87
CA ASP A 341 -7.13 8.71 12.33
C ASP A 341 -5.68 8.61 12.81
N ALA A 342 -4.87 7.81 12.10
CA ALA A 342 -3.47 7.60 12.45
C ALA A 342 -2.65 8.90 12.37
N MET A 343 -2.84 9.68 11.30
CA MET A 343 -2.15 10.94 11.09
C MET A 343 -2.63 12.03 12.06
N GLN A 344 -3.93 12.12 12.34
CA GLN A 344 -4.46 13.04 13.35
C GLN A 344 -3.82 12.77 14.72
N LYS A 345 -3.83 11.51 15.17
CA LYS A 345 -3.20 11.13 16.44
C LYS A 345 -1.69 11.36 16.45
N LEU A 346 -1.00 11.11 15.33
CA LEU A 346 0.43 11.32 15.22
C LEU A 346 0.82 12.80 15.40
N PHE A 347 0.03 13.71 14.83
CA PHE A 347 0.23 15.16 14.91
C PHE A 347 -0.52 15.83 16.08
N ASP A 348 -1.23 15.06 16.93
CA ASP A 348 -1.88 15.59 18.12
C ASP A 348 -0.88 15.72 19.27
N PHE A 349 -0.42 16.94 19.50
CA PHE A 349 0.54 17.27 20.56
C PHE A 349 -0.12 17.84 21.82
N SER A 350 -1.46 17.82 21.92
CA SER A 350 -2.21 18.45 23.03
C SER A 350 -2.00 17.78 24.39
N ALA A 351 -1.76 16.48 24.39
CA ALA A 351 -1.66 15.66 25.60
C ALA A 351 -0.25 15.62 26.21
N GLU A 352 0.76 16.22 25.57
CA GLU A 352 2.12 16.18 26.11
C GLU A 352 2.37 17.30 27.11
N PRO A 353 2.80 16.99 28.35
CA PRO A 353 3.17 18.02 29.31
C PRO A 353 4.35 18.82 28.74
N GLU A 354 4.27 20.15 28.75
CA GLU A 354 5.28 21.10 28.22
C GLU A 354 6.72 20.94 28.76
N ASN A 355 6.96 19.99 29.67
CA ASN A 355 8.22 19.80 30.39
C ASN A 355 9.40 19.24 29.57
N ILE A 356 9.21 18.80 28.31
CA ILE A 356 10.31 18.23 27.49
C ILE A 356 11.26 19.33 26.97
N ASN A 357 10.88 20.61 27.00
CA ASN A 357 11.75 21.71 26.57
C ASN A 357 12.75 22.21 27.64
N LYS A 358 12.87 21.56 28.81
CA LYS A 358 13.99 21.84 29.72
C LYS A 358 15.24 21.13 29.19
N SER A 359 16.09 21.87 28.49
CA SER A 359 17.45 21.43 28.14
C SER A 359 18.16 20.81 29.34
N PRO A 360 18.85 19.67 29.18
CA PRO A 360 19.71 19.10 30.20
C PRO A 360 20.99 19.96 30.29
N GLY A 361 20.93 21.10 30.99
CA GLY A 361 22.08 22.01 31.04
C GLY A 361 22.10 23.06 32.16
N ALA A 362 21.13 23.10 33.07
CA ALA A 362 21.19 23.98 34.22
C ALA A 362 21.53 23.19 35.49
N SER A 363 22.80 23.23 35.88
CA SER A 363 23.28 22.71 37.16
C SER A 363 22.51 23.36 38.33
N PRO A 364 21.98 22.58 39.29
CA PRO A 364 21.39 23.14 40.49
C PRO A 364 22.52 23.61 41.41
N SER A 365 22.63 24.92 41.60
CA SER A 365 23.43 25.49 42.68
C SER A 365 22.77 25.22 44.03
N SER A 366 23.61 24.78 44.95
CA SER A 366 23.38 24.39 46.34
C SER A 366 22.58 25.40 47.18
N ALA A 367 21.69 24.89 48.04
CA ALA A 367 21.86 24.84 49.50
C ALA A 367 20.49 24.84 50.23
N GLY A 368 20.25 23.82 51.04
CA GLY A 368 19.06 23.74 51.92
C GLY A 368 18.91 22.37 52.56
N VAL A 369 19.72 22.12 53.59
CA VAL A 369 19.69 20.90 54.42
C VAL A 369 18.43 20.91 55.29
N GLY A 370 17.61 19.86 55.16
CA GLY A 370 16.45 19.60 56.03
C GLY A 370 15.95 18.16 55.85
N SER A 371 16.13 17.35 56.89
CA SER A 371 15.85 15.90 56.98
C SER A 371 14.34 15.56 57.12
N PRO A 372 13.95 14.27 57.13
CA PRO A 372 12.83 13.76 56.33
C PRO A 372 11.50 13.67 57.08
N ALA A 373 10.40 13.80 56.34
CA ALA A 373 9.08 13.39 56.77
C ALA A 373 8.51 12.36 55.79
N LEU A 374 8.37 11.15 56.32
CA LEU A 374 7.48 10.08 55.87
C LEU A 374 6.06 10.64 55.79
N ASP A 375 5.37 10.41 54.67
CA ASP A 375 3.90 10.32 54.50
C ASP A 375 3.45 10.95 53.18
N SER A 376 3.29 10.10 52.16
CA SER A 376 2.05 9.96 51.39
C SER A 376 2.34 9.11 50.16
N ALA A 377 1.61 8.00 50.08
CA ALA A 377 1.42 7.24 48.85
C ALA A 377 0.71 8.14 47.83
N GLY A 378 1.50 8.97 47.15
CA GLY A 378 1.06 9.82 46.04
C GLY A 378 1.28 9.07 44.75
N ASP A 379 0.17 8.61 44.19
CA ASP A 379 -0.05 8.15 42.82
C ASP A 379 1.18 7.67 42.07
N ALA A 380 1.23 6.33 41.89
CA ALA A 380 1.85 5.77 40.71
C ALA A 380 1.33 6.58 39.52
N THR A 381 2.20 7.41 38.97
CA THR A 381 1.96 8.15 37.74
C THR A 381 1.48 7.11 36.75
N THR A 382 0.18 7.08 36.54
CA THR A 382 -0.46 6.38 35.45
C THR A 382 0.18 7.00 34.23
N VAL A 383 1.25 6.36 33.74
CA VAL A 383 1.73 6.51 32.39
C VAL A 383 0.51 6.16 31.57
N THR A 384 -0.30 7.17 31.26
CA THR A 384 -1.48 7.02 30.44
C THR A 384 -1.00 6.33 29.18
N PRO A 385 -1.44 5.10 28.91
CA PRO A 385 -0.99 4.37 27.74
C PRO A 385 -1.16 5.28 26.54
N SER A 386 -0.04 5.50 25.85
CA SER A 386 0.08 6.47 24.77
C SER A 386 -1.01 6.22 23.73
N VAL A 387 -1.64 7.30 23.27
CA VAL A 387 -2.82 7.39 22.37
C VAL A 387 -2.68 6.60 21.05
N LEU A 388 -1.47 6.11 20.75
CA LEU A 388 -1.18 5.06 19.78
C LEU A 388 -0.21 4.05 20.42
N ASP A 389 -0.69 2.89 20.87
CA ASP A 389 0.16 1.71 20.97
C ASP A 389 0.50 1.29 19.53
N ILE A 390 1.47 1.96 18.88
CA ILE A 390 1.98 1.62 17.53
C ILE A 390 2.64 0.24 17.52
N VAL A 391 2.91 -0.34 18.70
CA VAL A 391 3.19 -1.77 18.88
C VAL A 391 1.99 -2.64 18.42
N SER A 392 0.81 -2.06 18.19
CA SER A 392 -0.28 -2.73 17.49
C SER A 392 -0.24 -2.54 15.97
N LEU A 393 0.52 -1.58 15.44
CA LEU A 393 0.60 -1.32 14.00
C LEU A 393 1.63 -2.25 13.35
N GLY A 394 1.18 -2.94 12.31
CA GLY A 394 2.05 -3.77 11.52
C GLY A 394 3.12 -2.96 10.78
N PRO A 395 4.19 -3.65 10.35
CA PRO A 395 5.22 -3.06 9.49
C PRO A 395 4.68 -2.28 8.28
N PHE A 396 3.71 -2.83 7.56
CA PHE A 396 3.13 -2.19 6.38
C PHE A 396 2.37 -0.89 6.74
N ALA A 397 1.65 -0.86 7.87
CA ALA A 397 1.03 0.36 8.35
C ALA A 397 2.05 1.46 8.68
N ARG A 398 3.17 1.09 9.31
CA ARG A 398 4.26 2.04 9.59
C ARG A 398 4.86 2.62 8.31
N LEU A 399 5.10 1.78 7.30
CA LEU A 399 5.55 2.23 5.97
C LEU A 399 4.57 3.23 5.35
N VAL A 400 3.25 2.96 5.39
CA VAL A 400 2.22 3.88 4.91
C VAL A 400 2.25 5.23 5.62
N ILE A 401 2.45 5.24 6.95
CA ILE A 401 2.55 6.48 7.74
C ILE A 401 3.82 7.25 7.35
N VAL A 402 4.98 6.59 7.36
CA VAL A 402 6.28 7.23 7.05
C VAL A 402 6.28 7.81 5.64
N ILE A 403 5.76 7.09 4.64
CA ILE A 403 5.74 7.60 3.28
C ILE A 403 4.79 8.79 3.12
N THR A 404 3.75 8.89 3.94
CA THR A 404 2.81 10.01 3.93
C THR A 404 3.44 11.25 4.59
N ILE A 405 4.25 11.05 5.64
CA ILE A 405 5.08 12.10 6.23
C ILE A 405 6.10 12.61 5.20
N LEU A 406 6.82 11.70 4.56
CA LEU A 406 7.80 12.02 3.50
C LEU A 406 7.14 12.85 2.40
N ARG A 407 5.97 12.40 1.94
CA ARG A 407 5.21 13.12 0.93
C ARG A 407 4.86 14.54 1.38
N GLY A 408 4.43 14.71 2.62
CA GLY A 408 4.16 16.05 3.18
C GLY A 408 5.38 16.95 3.24
N LEU A 409 6.55 16.40 3.60
CA LEU A 409 7.82 17.12 3.61
C LEU A 409 8.23 17.57 2.22
N ILE A 410 8.10 16.70 1.21
CA ILE A 410 8.38 17.02 -0.19
C ILE A 410 7.44 18.13 -0.67
N GLU A 411 6.12 17.98 -0.51
CA GLU A 411 5.16 19.00 -0.95
C GLU A 411 5.39 20.36 -0.27
N TYR A 412 5.71 20.35 1.03
CA TYR A 412 6.05 21.56 1.77
C TYR A 412 7.35 22.20 1.26
N GLY A 413 8.36 21.37 1.01
CA GLY A 413 9.66 21.79 0.53
C GLY A 413 9.66 22.26 -0.92
N GLU A 414 8.77 21.75 -1.77
CA GLU A 414 8.56 22.22 -3.15
C GLU A 414 7.81 23.55 -3.22
N GLY A 415 7.31 24.05 -2.09
CA GLY A 415 6.56 25.31 -2.03
C GLY A 415 5.11 25.17 -2.48
N ASN A 416 4.48 24.00 -2.33
CA ASN A 416 3.06 23.87 -2.63
C ASN A 416 2.24 24.84 -1.76
N ILE A 417 1.11 25.30 -2.31
CA ILE A 417 0.19 26.24 -1.67
C ILE A 417 -0.12 25.74 -0.25
N ARG A 418 0.15 26.58 0.77
CA ARG A 418 -0.01 26.26 2.20
C ARG A 418 0.67 24.96 2.66
N GLY A 419 1.75 24.57 1.98
CA GLY A 419 2.55 23.39 2.34
C GLY A 419 2.04 22.05 1.83
N GLY A 420 1.06 22.02 0.92
CA GLY A 420 0.48 20.78 0.43
C GLY A 420 -0.56 20.15 1.37
N TYR A 421 -1.07 18.98 1.00
CA TYR A 421 -2.25 18.42 1.65
C TYR A 421 -1.98 17.96 3.09
N VAL A 422 -0.81 17.37 3.34
CA VAL A 422 -0.44 16.84 4.67
C VAL A 422 -0.37 17.97 5.70
N VAL A 423 0.30 19.07 5.35
CA VAL A 423 0.40 20.26 6.19
C VAL A 423 -0.98 20.84 6.44
N GLN A 424 -1.76 21.06 5.37
CA GLN A 424 -3.10 21.62 5.48
C GLN A 424 -4.05 20.78 6.32
N ARG A 425 -4.04 19.45 6.19
CA ARG A 425 -5.01 18.57 6.84
C ARG A 425 -4.65 18.23 8.28
N TRP A 426 -3.40 17.87 8.55
CA TRP A 426 -3.02 17.28 9.83
C TRP A 426 -2.14 18.19 10.70
N ILE A 427 -1.48 19.18 10.12
CA ILE A 427 -0.65 20.12 10.88
C ILE A 427 -1.43 21.40 11.18
N THR A 428 -1.97 22.07 10.16
CA THR A 428 -2.58 23.40 10.31
C THR A 428 -4.11 23.36 10.40
N GLY A 429 -4.76 22.37 9.80
CA GLY A 429 -6.23 22.32 9.63
C GLY A 429 -6.92 21.14 10.30
N GLY A 430 -6.28 20.50 11.29
CA GLY A 430 -6.94 19.47 12.11
C GLY A 430 -8.19 20.02 12.81
N GLN A 431 -9.22 19.20 13.02
CA GLN A 431 -10.45 19.61 13.71
C GLN A 431 -10.20 20.15 15.14
N ASN A 432 -9.06 19.80 15.73
CA ASN A 432 -8.61 20.30 17.04
C ASN A 432 -7.49 21.34 16.94
N GLY A 433 -7.09 21.74 15.73
CA GLY A 433 -6.23 22.90 15.41
C GLY A 433 -5.22 23.38 16.46
N HIS A 434 -4.47 22.49 17.11
CA HIS A 434 -3.54 22.93 18.16
C HIS A 434 -2.33 23.68 17.59
N PHE A 435 -2.01 23.43 16.32
CA PHE A 435 -1.13 24.25 15.49
C PHE A 435 -1.91 25.03 14.43
N ALA A 436 -3.12 25.51 14.77
CA ALA A 436 -3.75 26.59 14.01
C ALA A 436 -2.88 27.84 14.19
N TYR A 437 -1.81 27.91 13.41
CA TYR A 437 -0.99 29.08 13.29
C TYR A 437 -1.89 30.17 12.69
N THR A 438 -2.41 31.02 13.55
CA THR A 438 -3.22 32.20 13.19
C THR A 438 -2.36 33.43 12.94
N GLY A 439 -1.06 33.32 13.18
CA GLY A 439 -0.11 34.38 12.91
C GLY A 439 0.06 34.60 11.40
N THR A 440 0.65 35.74 11.07
CA THR A 440 0.99 36.12 9.69
C THR A 440 2.50 36.03 9.42
N ASP A 441 3.30 35.64 10.42
CA ASP A 441 4.76 35.53 10.32
C ASP A 441 5.17 34.20 9.64
N PRO A 442 5.68 34.24 8.40
CA PRO A 442 6.03 33.05 7.65
C PRO A 442 7.14 32.22 8.31
N GLU A 443 8.02 32.85 9.10
CA GLU A 443 9.14 32.17 9.75
C GLU A 443 8.64 31.34 10.95
N LEU A 444 7.77 31.91 11.78
CA LEU A 444 7.13 31.17 12.87
C LEU A 444 6.24 30.04 12.34
N PHE A 445 5.55 30.25 11.21
CA PHE A 445 4.84 29.19 10.52
C PHE A 445 5.79 28.07 10.11
N HIS A 446 6.92 28.42 9.46
CA HIS A 446 7.90 27.45 9.02
C HIS A 446 8.47 26.62 10.17
N GLN A 447 8.91 27.28 11.24
CA GLN A 447 9.41 26.61 12.44
C GLN A 447 8.37 25.69 13.07
N SER A 448 7.10 26.09 13.07
CA SER A 448 6.00 25.26 13.59
C SER A 448 5.79 24.00 12.75
N VAL A 449 5.81 24.11 11.43
CA VAL A 449 5.68 22.97 10.51
C VAL A 449 6.88 22.01 10.65
N MET A 450 8.11 22.54 10.67
CA MET A 450 9.33 21.72 10.86
C MET A 450 9.32 21.01 12.22
N ARG A 451 8.91 21.69 13.29
CA ARG A 451 8.77 21.09 14.62
C ARG A 451 7.71 20.00 14.64
N ALA A 452 6.58 20.19 13.96
CA ALA A 452 5.52 19.18 13.87
C ALA A 452 6.01 17.90 13.17
N PHE A 453 6.69 18.03 12.03
CA PHE A 453 7.28 16.88 11.33
C PHE A 453 8.38 16.19 12.13
N SER A 454 9.27 16.95 12.75
CA SER A 454 10.33 16.41 13.61
C SER A 454 9.74 15.60 14.77
N ARG A 455 8.75 16.14 15.48
CA ARG A 455 8.04 15.42 16.55
C ARG A 455 7.30 14.19 16.05
N ALA A 456 6.67 14.25 14.88
CA ALA A 456 6.02 13.09 14.27
C ALA A 456 7.03 11.96 13.97
N LEU A 457 8.21 12.27 13.42
CA LEU A 457 9.26 11.26 13.21
C LEU A 457 9.86 10.75 14.51
N ILE A 458 10.05 11.60 15.52
CA ILE A 458 10.48 11.18 16.86
C ILE A 458 9.47 10.22 17.46
N ARG A 459 8.18 10.49 17.34
CA ARG A 459 7.11 9.57 17.74
C ARG A 459 7.23 8.24 17.00
N VAL A 460 7.31 8.25 15.68
CA VAL A 460 7.53 7.02 14.89
C VAL A 460 8.76 6.24 15.37
N ARG A 461 9.87 6.92 15.70
CA ARG A 461 11.12 6.34 16.19
C ARG A 461 11.03 5.80 17.63
N LEU A 462 10.42 6.55 18.55
CA LEU A 462 10.36 6.19 19.98
C LEU A 462 9.36 5.05 20.22
N PHE A 463 8.28 4.99 19.43
CA PHE A 463 7.25 3.96 19.59
C PHE A 463 7.64 2.61 18.99
N GLY A 464 8.46 2.60 17.93
CA GLY A 464 9.12 1.40 17.47
C GLY A 464 10.43 1.24 18.23
N TYR A 465 10.43 0.55 19.37
CA TYR A 465 11.63 0.24 20.18
C TYR A 465 12.88 0.26 19.29
N PHE A 466 13.69 1.32 19.41
CA PHE A 466 14.84 1.56 18.52
C PHE A 466 15.77 0.33 18.50
N VAL A 467 15.74 -0.50 19.54
CA VAL A 467 16.43 -1.79 19.65
C VAL A 467 15.86 -2.87 18.72
N GLN A 468 14.54 -2.98 18.52
CA GLN A 468 13.93 -3.92 17.57
C GLN A 468 14.08 -3.47 16.11
N TRP A 469 14.07 -2.15 15.87
CA TRP A 469 14.34 -1.60 14.54
C TRP A 469 15.83 -1.69 14.15
N LYS A 470 16.74 -1.46 15.12
CA LYS A 470 18.21 -1.54 14.95
C LYS A 470 18.75 -2.98 14.92
N ASN A 471 18.17 -3.89 15.70
CA ASN A 471 18.58 -5.31 15.68
C ASN A 471 18.01 -6.07 14.48
N GLY A 472 17.30 -5.39 13.58
CA GLY A 472 16.70 -5.97 12.41
C GLY A 472 15.24 -6.34 12.64
N TRP A 473 14.48 -6.14 11.57
CA TRP A 473 13.13 -6.63 11.33
C TRP A 473 12.81 -8.04 11.86
N GLU A 474 13.84 -8.87 12.02
CA GLU A 474 13.80 -10.25 12.49
C GLU A 474 13.33 -10.41 13.94
N PHE A 475 13.36 -9.34 14.76
CA PHE A 475 12.96 -9.38 16.18
C PHE A 475 11.61 -8.73 16.48
N ASP A 476 10.92 -8.18 15.47
CA ASP A 476 9.54 -7.71 15.64
C ASP A 476 8.63 -8.94 15.75
N THR A 477 8.00 -9.12 16.91
CA THR A 477 7.10 -10.25 17.17
C THR A 477 5.85 -10.24 16.29
N LEU A 478 5.53 -9.09 15.68
CA LEU A 478 4.39 -8.90 14.79
C LEU A 478 4.73 -9.22 13.34
N CYS A 479 6.02 -9.25 13.00
CA CYS A 479 6.48 -9.79 11.73
C CYS A 479 6.44 -11.32 11.86
N PRO A 480 5.68 -12.04 11.02
CA PRO A 480 5.85 -13.48 10.94
C PRO A 480 7.32 -13.73 10.60
N LYS A 481 8.03 -14.49 11.45
CA LYS A 481 9.36 -15.01 11.11
C LYS A 481 9.21 -15.62 9.73
N THR A 482 9.90 -15.06 8.74
CA THR A 482 9.83 -15.53 7.35
C THR A 482 9.87 -17.05 7.39
N PRO A 483 8.81 -17.75 6.97
CA PRO A 483 8.70 -19.18 7.21
C PRO A 483 9.89 -19.86 6.52
N PHE A 484 10.86 -20.32 7.33
CA PHE A 484 11.83 -21.42 7.20
C PHE A 484 12.25 -21.98 5.81
N PHE A 485 12.09 -21.25 4.71
CA PHE A 485 12.37 -21.73 3.35
C PHE A 485 13.64 -21.16 2.73
N VAL A 486 14.37 -20.30 3.47
CA VAL A 486 15.79 -20.12 3.20
C VAL A 486 16.44 -21.43 3.61
N ASN A 487 16.95 -22.17 2.61
CA ASN A 487 17.79 -23.34 2.86
C ASN A 487 18.85 -22.91 3.89
N PRO A 488 19.00 -23.57 5.06
CA PRO A 488 19.97 -23.15 6.07
C PRO A 488 21.42 -23.10 5.55
N GLU A 489 21.68 -23.72 4.39
CA GLU A 489 22.97 -23.66 3.68
C GLU A 489 23.12 -22.46 2.71
N SER A 490 22.07 -21.69 2.43
CA SER A 490 22.24 -20.45 1.66
C SER A 490 22.42 -19.28 2.62
N ASP A 491 23.61 -18.68 2.62
CA ASP A 491 23.94 -17.40 3.25
C ASP A 491 23.09 -16.20 2.74
N ALA A 492 22.06 -16.48 1.92
CA ALA A 492 21.14 -15.49 1.41
C ALA A 492 20.21 -15.02 2.53
N ARG A 493 20.43 -13.79 2.98
CA ARG A 493 19.62 -13.12 4.01
C ARG A 493 18.14 -13.06 3.61
N PRO A 494 17.21 -13.07 4.58
CA PRO A 494 15.83 -12.73 4.31
C PRO A 494 15.79 -11.30 3.73
N ILE A 495 15.41 -11.19 2.46
CA ILE A 495 15.22 -9.91 1.78
C ILE A 495 14.01 -9.25 2.46
N ALA A 496 14.20 -8.04 3.01
CA ALA A 496 13.10 -7.27 3.58
C ALA A 496 11.98 -7.13 2.53
N LEU A 497 10.73 -7.41 2.91
CA LEU A 497 9.63 -7.32 1.98
C LEU A 497 9.41 -5.84 1.59
N PHE A 498 9.03 -5.58 0.34
CA PHE A 498 8.88 -4.20 -0.15
C PHE A 498 7.80 -3.43 0.62
N ASN A 499 6.67 -4.09 0.89
CA ASN A 499 5.56 -3.57 1.67
C ASN A 499 5.87 -3.42 3.18
N GLN A 500 7.11 -3.67 3.56
CA GLN A 500 7.55 -3.74 4.93
C GLN A 500 8.63 -2.67 5.14
N ASP A 501 9.61 -2.53 4.24
CA ASP A 501 10.75 -1.64 4.48
C ASP A 501 10.45 -0.12 4.49
N ALA A 502 10.23 0.43 5.68
CA ALA A 502 10.05 1.87 5.91
C ALA A 502 11.37 2.65 6.10
N MET A 503 12.51 1.96 6.22
CA MET A 503 13.77 2.59 6.64
C MET A 503 14.30 3.62 5.64
N PRO A 504 14.37 3.34 4.32
CA PRO A 504 14.84 4.34 3.36
C PRO A 504 14.00 5.61 3.37
N PHE A 505 12.68 5.48 3.49
CA PHE A 505 11.77 6.62 3.51
C PHE A 505 11.91 7.44 4.80
N TYR A 506 12.10 6.77 5.95
CA TYR A 506 12.34 7.45 7.22
C TYR A 506 13.64 8.26 7.19
N TRP A 507 14.74 7.66 6.72
CA TRP A 507 16.02 8.36 6.61
C TRP A 507 15.95 9.52 5.62
N MET A 508 15.23 9.36 4.52
CA MET A 508 14.96 10.46 3.60
C MET A 508 14.22 11.61 4.29
N CYS A 509 13.22 11.32 5.14
CA CYS A 509 12.55 12.37 5.92
C CYS A 509 13.53 13.14 6.81
N GLN A 510 14.45 12.43 7.47
CA GLN A 510 15.45 13.04 8.35
C GLN A 510 16.43 13.95 7.58
N ILE A 511 16.92 13.49 6.43
CA ILE A 511 17.79 14.29 5.56
C ILE A 511 17.07 15.57 5.09
N LEU A 512 15.84 15.44 4.60
CA LEU A 512 15.05 16.59 4.14
C LEU A 512 14.75 17.58 5.27
N LEU A 513 14.40 17.10 6.46
CA LEU A 513 14.18 17.96 7.62
C LEU A 513 15.43 18.72 8.03
N THR A 514 16.58 18.05 8.02
CA THR A 514 17.87 18.67 8.37
C THR A 514 18.21 19.78 7.37
N HIS A 515 18.06 19.50 6.09
CA HIS A 515 18.28 20.50 5.03
C HIS A 515 17.33 21.70 5.16
N MET A 516 16.03 21.45 5.32
CA MET A 516 15.04 22.53 5.43
C MET A 516 15.18 23.36 6.70
N SER A 517 15.71 22.79 7.79
CA SER A 517 15.96 23.51 9.05
C SER A 517 17.25 24.34 9.04
N GLY A 518 18.26 23.92 8.26
CA GLY A 518 19.57 24.58 8.19
C GLY A 518 19.63 25.85 7.33
N GLY A 519 18.59 26.12 6.54
CA GLY A 519 18.55 27.22 5.57
C GLY A 519 18.55 28.65 6.16
N THR A 520 18.56 28.81 7.48
CA THR A 520 18.59 30.13 8.12
C THR A 520 19.99 30.77 8.21
N ASN A 521 21.07 30.02 7.92
CA ASN A 521 22.45 30.46 8.21
C ASN A 521 23.45 30.41 7.03
N THR A 522 23.05 30.71 5.79
CA THR A 522 24.04 31.01 4.73
C THR A 522 24.18 32.53 4.50
N PRO A 523 25.27 33.16 4.95
CA PRO A 523 25.63 34.52 4.58
C PRO A 523 26.23 34.53 3.17
N THR A 524 25.39 34.42 2.13
CA THR A 524 25.78 34.73 0.76
C THR A 524 25.59 36.22 0.49
N SER A 525 26.57 36.99 0.96
CA SER A 525 27.00 38.22 0.29
C SER A 525 28.51 38.18 0.19
N THR A 526 29.01 37.74 -0.96
CA THR A 526 30.32 38.18 -1.44
C THR A 526 30.36 39.71 -1.39
N PRO A 527 31.36 40.34 -0.75
CA PRO A 527 31.49 41.79 -0.77
C PRO A 527 31.89 42.22 -2.17
N GLY A 528 30.90 42.61 -2.98
CA GLY A 528 31.14 43.38 -4.18
C GLY A 528 31.68 44.77 -3.80
N PRO A 529 32.61 45.36 -4.57
CA PRO A 529 33.22 46.63 -4.21
C PRO A 529 32.20 47.77 -4.29
N SER A 530 31.92 48.33 -3.10
CA SER A 530 31.64 49.75 -2.85
C SER A 530 30.79 50.50 -3.88
N GLY A 531 29.48 50.30 -3.84
CA GLY A 531 28.49 51.18 -4.46
C GLY A 531 27.37 51.49 -3.47
N VAL A 532 27.31 52.74 -3.01
CA VAL A 532 26.36 53.26 -2.02
C VAL A 532 24.92 53.08 -2.53
N MET A 533 24.17 52.16 -1.92
CA MET A 533 22.70 52.23 -1.81
C MET A 533 22.29 51.61 -0.47
N GLY A 534 21.38 52.30 0.21
CA GLY A 534 21.03 52.08 1.61
C GLY A 534 20.42 50.70 1.92
N PRO A 535 20.11 50.44 3.20
CA PRO A 535 19.54 49.18 3.64
C PRO A 535 18.15 49.01 3.02
N SER A 536 18.07 48.34 1.88
CA SER A 536 16.83 47.77 1.40
C SER A 536 16.49 46.62 2.36
N PRO A 537 15.34 46.64 3.05
CA PRO A 537 14.86 45.47 3.74
C PRO A 537 14.78 44.35 2.72
N ARG A 538 15.45 43.21 2.99
CA ARG A 538 15.15 41.98 2.24
C ARG A 538 13.70 41.64 2.57
N ARG A 539 12.81 42.10 1.70
CA ARG A 539 11.40 41.72 1.66
C ARG A 539 11.42 40.22 1.39
N TRP A 540 11.25 39.44 2.45
CA TRP A 540 10.75 38.07 2.35
C TRP A 540 9.46 38.23 1.59
N VAL A 541 9.53 38.00 0.29
CA VAL A 541 8.45 38.32 -0.63
C VAL A 541 7.24 37.56 -0.10
N ASP A 542 6.25 38.36 0.31
CA ASP A 542 4.84 38.01 0.42
C ASP A 542 4.52 36.92 -0.61
N GLU A 543 3.61 36.00 -0.30
CA GLU A 543 2.99 35.07 -1.27
C GLU A 543 3.17 35.63 -2.68
N ARG A 544 3.97 34.94 -3.53
CA ARG A 544 4.05 35.37 -4.93
C ARG A 544 2.61 35.60 -5.39
N GLU A 545 2.36 36.60 -6.23
CA GLU A 545 0.99 36.93 -6.65
C GLU A 545 0.23 35.72 -7.26
N ASP A 546 0.94 34.63 -7.57
CA ASP A 546 0.44 33.32 -8.01
C ASP A 546 -0.03 32.36 -6.89
N GLY A 547 0.22 32.66 -5.61
CA GLY A 547 -0.10 31.83 -4.45
C GLY A 547 0.89 30.71 -4.12
N GLU A 548 2.02 30.59 -4.85
CA GLU A 548 3.05 29.56 -4.57
C GLU A 548 3.83 29.88 -3.28
N GLY A 549 4.06 28.85 -2.46
CA GLY A 549 4.89 28.93 -1.26
C GLY A 549 6.39 28.95 -1.59
N GLN A 550 7.22 29.28 -0.61
CA GLN A 550 8.68 29.27 -0.76
C GLN A 550 9.20 27.86 -1.09
N ARG A 551 9.92 27.72 -2.21
CA ARG A 551 10.61 26.49 -2.58
C ARG A 551 11.90 26.34 -1.76
N ARG A 552 11.97 25.31 -0.93
CA ARG A 552 13.08 24.98 0.00
C ARG A 552 13.93 23.80 -0.47
N LEU A 553 13.48 23.08 -1.49
CA LEU A 553 14.17 21.91 -2.07
C LEU A 553 14.74 22.18 -3.47
N VAL A 554 14.94 23.45 -3.85
CA VAL A 554 15.37 23.83 -5.22
C VAL A 554 16.68 23.15 -5.64
N ASP A 555 17.59 22.93 -4.69
CA ASP A 555 18.93 22.37 -4.95
C ASP A 555 19.06 20.91 -4.51
N ILE A 556 17.97 20.26 -4.09
CA ILE A 556 17.99 18.85 -3.68
C ILE A 556 17.59 17.97 -4.86
N ASP A 557 18.50 17.09 -5.26
CA ASP A 557 18.18 15.91 -6.05
C ASP A 557 17.53 14.85 -5.14
N LEU A 558 16.21 14.71 -5.25
CA LEU A 558 15.43 13.74 -4.45
C LEU A 558 15.84 12.29 -4.72
N ALA A 559 16.20 11.96 -5.96
CA ALA A 559 16.59 10.60 -6.34
C ALA A 559 17.96 10.25 -5.74
N ALA A 560 18.93 11.17 -5.82
CA ALA A 560 20.23 11.01 -5.18
C ALA A 560 20.10 10.93 -3.65
N THR A 561 19.27 11.79 -3.06
CA THR A 561 18.98 11.78 -1.61
C THR A 561 18.36 10.46 -1.16
N PHE A 562 17.44 9.91 -1.95
CA PHE A 562 16.83 8.62 -1.66
C PHE A 562 17.82 7.46 -1.78
N ALA A 563 18.74 7.50 -2.74
CA ALA A 563 19.84 6.54 -2.83
C ALA A 563 20.75 6.59 -1.59
N THR A 564 21.09 7.79 -1.10
CA THR A 564 21.81 7.98 0.17
C THR A 564 21.02 7.41 1.34
N ALA A 565 19.72 7.67 1.42
CA ALA A 565 18.86 7.15 2.48
C ALA A 565 18.79 5.61 2.48
N LYS A 566 18.74 4.97 1.30
CA LYS A 566 18.83 3.51 1.15
C LYS A 566 20.17 2.96 1.67
N SER A 567 21.28 3.64 1.36
CA SER A 567 22.62 3.27 1.84
C SER A 567 22.74 3.36 3.37
N VAL A 568 22.15 4.40 3.99
CA VAL A 568 22.14 4.55 5.45
C VAL A 568 21.24 3.51 6.10
N ALA A 569 20.10 3.18 5.47
CA ALA A 569 19.19 2.15 5.94
C ALA A 569 19.79 0.74 5.94
N ASP A 570 20.84 0.49 5.14
CA ASP A 570 21.52 -0.79 5.09
C ASP A 570 22.16 -1.13 6.46
N PRO A 571 21.74 -2.21 7.14
CA PRO A 571 22.26 -2.61 8.44
C PRO A 571 23.78 -2.78 8.48
N PHE A 572 24.42 -3.09 7.35
CA PHE A 572 25.88 -3.25 7.28
C PHE A 572 26.64 -1.94 7.40
N THR A 573 26.09 -0.84 6.86
CA THR A 573 26.68 0.50 7.01
C THR A 573 26.58 0.95 8.47
N MET A 574 25.50 0.56 9.17
CA MET A 574 25.27 0.91 10.58
C MET A 574 26.07 0.07 11.60
N GLY A 575 26.77 -0.99 11.15
CA GLY A 575 27.66 -1.79 11.99
C GLY A 575 29.00 -1.11 12.32
N MET A 576 29.30 0.02 11.69
CA MET A 576 30.37 0.92 12.11
C MET A 576 29.82 1.91 13.15
N ASP A 577 30.51 2.04 14.28
CA ASP A 577 30.12 2.86 15.44
C ASP A 577 29.55 4.24 15.05
N VAL A 578 28.22 4.37 15.08
CA VAL A 578 27.48 5.63 14.83
C VAL A 578 27.75 6.67 15.93
N ASN A 579 28.53 6.35 16.96
CA ASN A 579 29.09 7.35 17.87
C ASN A 579 30.12 8.28 17.18
N GLU A 580 30.64 7.94 16.00
CA GLU A 580 31.58 8.79 15.23
C GLU A 580 30.95 9.52 14.05
N ALA A 581 29.76 9.12 13.58
CA ALA A 581 29.02 9.86 12.56
C ALA A 581 28.32 11.04 13.21
N GLY A 582 29.03 12.17 13.33
CA GLY A 582 28.67 13.41 14.04
C GLY A 582 27.38 14.14 13.60
N PHE A 583 26.27 13.43 13.45
CA PHE A 583 24.92 13.99 13.46
C PHE A 583 24.51 14.25 14.90
N GLY A 584 25.16 15.24 15.52
CA GLY A 584 24.66 15.88 16.73
C GLY A 584 23.39 16.67 16.38
N VAL A 585 22.26 16.25 16.94
CA VAL A 585 21.01 17.03 16.97
C VAL A 585 21.01 17.89 18.22
#